data_AF-A0A078APJ7-F1
#
_entry.id   AF-A0A078APJ7-F1
#
_cell.length_a   1.000
_cell.length_b   1.000
_cell.length_c   1.000
_cell.angle_alpha   90.00
_cell.angle_beta   90.00
_cell.angle_gamma   90.00
#
_symmetry.space_group_name_H-M   'P 1'
#
loop_
_entity.id
_entity.type
_entity.pdbx_description
1 polymer ?
#
loop_
_entity_poly.entity_id
_entity_poly.type
_entity_poly.pdbx_seq_one_letter_code
_entity_poly.pdbx_strand_id
1 'polypeptide(L)'
;MEASSKNTLKFLDPDLFCGTPGEEFEQHYVCLFCYGVVLQPVECRECQSLYCKDCLASPDVKCPKMCGGNEYSKINRIVMNTLNKMNFKCQNNPKCEDKITYENYYKHYSECEKGQCDNEDCKTKFKVLSGELHQLKEQLKDMELQKDKQAQVLRNQISELKEQFKAQKIDPKQIFSADEKMAKHNADLQEQIKILQFKLSQQNPGGSGFLEKMNSVLCKNNHPMRQKSAHPNSTFLHCDICLKSNLLLYPFFFRCDYNCDHDYCAYCFFLKLTDQHALIQTIQQHAKNAQSQQQQQQQPQQPQYMGIPQMAQQAYQNIGQHLNQGFSNVMGGYPRKPGYK
;
A
#
# COMPACT_ATOMS: atom_id res chain seq x y z
N MET A 1 -5.43 21.97 -44.68
CA MET A 1 -4.76 22.58 -43.51
C MET A 1 -5.05 21.69 -42.34
N GLU A 2 -4.19 20.71 -42.08
CA GLU A 2 -4.32 19.83 -40.92
C GLU A 2 -4.02 20.65 -39.67
N ALA A 3 -4.97 20.69 -38.74
CA ALA A 3 -4.77 21.33 -37.45
C ALA A 3 -3.70 20.54 -36.69
N SER A 4 -2.46 21.02 -36.74
CA SER A 4 -1.35 20.48 -35.96
C SER A 4 -1.76 20.50 -34.49
N SER A 5 -2.04 19.33 -33.92
CA SER A 5 -2.40 19.13 -32.51
C SER A 5 -1.29 19.70 -31.63
N LYS A 6 -1.45 20.95 -31.19
CA LYS A 6 -0.49 21.62 -30.32
C LYS A 6 -0.41 20.84 -29.00
N ASN A 7 0.80 20.47 -28.59
CA ASN A 7 0.99 19.79 -27.31
C ASN A 7 0.65 20.76 -26.18
N THR A 8 -0.40 20.46 -25.44
CA THR A 8 -0.72 21.15 -24.20
C THR A 8 0.05 20.49 -23.07
N LEU A 9 0.94 21.23 -22.40
CA LEU A 9 1.59 20.79 -21.16
C LEU A 9 0.51 20.53 -20.10
N LYS A 10 0.33 19.28 -19.69
CA LYS A 10 -0.69 18.90 -18.69
C LYS A 10 -0.14 18.82 -17.26
N PHE A 11 1.17 18.64 -17.13
CA PHE A 11 1.82 18.34 -15.87
C PHE A 11 3.27 18.78 -15.95
N LEU A 12 3.79 19.42 -14.90
CA LEU A 12 5.21 19.74 -14.73
C LEU A 12 5.67 19.05 -13.44
N ASP A 13 6.68 18.19 -13.55
CA ASP A 13 7.17 17.38 -12.44
C ASP A 13 8.05 18.22 -11.50
N PRO A 14 7.76 18.27 -10.18
CA PRO A 14 8.60 18.96 -9.19
C PRO A 14 10.05 18.48 -9.19
N ASP A 15 10.31 17.21 -9.50
CA ASP A 15 11.65 16.61 -9.48
C ASP A 15 12.56 17.15 -10.60
N LEU A 16 11.98 17.86 -11.58
CA LEU A 16 12.74 18.54 -12.63
C LEU A 16 13.28 19.90 -12.18
N PHE A 17 12.96 20.35 -10.97
CA PHE A 17 13.48 21.61 -10.43
C PHE A 17 15.02 21.61 -10.39
N CYS A 18 15.60 22.74 -10.79
CA CYS A 18 17.04 22.97 -10.90
C CYS A 18 17.47 24.15 -10.04
N GLY A 19 17.25 24.04 -8.72
CA GLY A 19 17.72 25.01 -7.73
C GLY A 19 19.24 25.02 -7.56
N THR A 20 19.73 25.93 -6.73
CA THR A 20 21.13 25.92 -6.30
C THR A 20 21.39 24.72 -5.37
N PRO A 21 22.64 24.21 -5.25
CA PRO A 21 22.93 23.10 -4.34
C PRO A 21 22.49 23.42 -2.91
N GLY A 22 21.58 22.60 -2.35
CA GLY A 22 21.00 22.79 -1.02
C GLY A 22 19.64 23.51 -1.02
N GLU A 23 19.18 24.00 -2.17
CA GLU A 23 17.83 24.51 -2.35
C GLU A 23 16.86 23.36 -2.67
N GLU A 24 15.86 23.16 -1.83
CA GLU A 24 14.79 22.18 -2.04
C GLU A 24 13.58 22.85 -2.70
N PHE A 25 12.82 22.08 -3.49
CA PHE A 25 11.61 22.60 -4.12
C PHE A 25 10.52 22.86 -3.07
N GLU A 26 10.01 24.09 -3.01
CA GLU A 26 9.00 24.47 -2.02
C GLU A 26 7.64 23.80 -2.30
N GLN A 27 7.14 23.02 -1.35
CA GLN A 27 5.92 22.22 -1.51
C GLN A 27 4.65 23.04 -1.77
N HIS A 28 4.60 24.33 -1.41
CA HIS A 28 3.40 25.14 -1.65
C HIS A 28 3.16 25.50 -3.12
N TYR A 29 4.12 25.23 -4.02
CA TYR A 29 3.90 25.30 -5.47
C TYR A 29 3.42 23.97 -6.08
N VAL A 30 3.21 22.93 -5.28
CA VAL A 30 2.66 21.64 -5.74
C VAL A 30 1.14 21.66 -5.65
N CYS A 31 0.46 21.40 -6.76
CA CYS A 31 -0.99 21.26 -6.79
C CYS A 31 -1.42 19.93 -6.16
N LEU A 32 -2.32 19.97 -5.17
CA LEU A 32 -2.82 18.76 -4.50
C LEU A 32 -3.72 17.85 -5.36
N PHE A 33 -4.14 18.29 -6.56
CA PHE A 33 -4.95 17.48 -7.47
C PHE A 33 -4.10 16.64 -8.42
N CYS A 34 -3.11 17.27 -9.08
CA CYS A 34 -2.26 16.58 -10.05
C CYS A 34 -0.88 16.19 -9.48
N TYR A 35 -0.55 16.63 -8.26
CA TYR A 35 0.77 16.45 -7.62
C TYR A 35 1.95 17.04 -8.41
N GLY A 36 1.66 17.90 -9.39
CA GLY A 36 2.66 18.61 -10.18
C GLY A 36 2.84 20.04 -9.72
N VAL A 37 3.87 20.71 -10.26
CA VAL A 37 4.01 22.17 -10.14
C VAL A 37 2.77 22.82 -10.74
N VAL A 38 2.18 23.77 -10.01
CA VAL A 38 0.94 24.45 -10.40
C VAL A 38 1.07 25.06 -11.80
N LEU A 39 0.13 24.77 -12.71
CA LEU A 39 0.04 25.35 -14.06
C LEU A 39 -1.12 26.34 -14.11
N GLN A 40 -0.87 27.56 -14.57
CA GLN A 40 -1.84 28.68 -14.49
C GLN A 40 -2.43 28.78 -13.07
N PRO A 41 -1.59 29.12 -12.07
CA PRO A 41 -1.95 28.96 -10.69
C PRO A 41 -3.12 29.88 -10.30
N VAL A 42 -3.99 29.36 -9.44
CA VAL A 42 -5.02 30.12 -8.70
C VAL A 42 -4.88 29.83 -7.21
N GLU A 43 -5.25 30.80 -6.40
CA GLU A 43 -5.04 30.79 -4.95
C GLU A 43 -6.40 30.73 -4.24
N CYS A 44 -6.57 29.75 -3.34
CA CYS A 44 -7.76 29.70 -2.48
C CYS A 44 -7.76 30.89 -1.51
N ARG A 45 -8.86 31.65 -1.44
CA ARG A 45 -8.94 32.85 -0.60
C ARG A 45 -8.80 32.58 0.89
N GLU A 46 -9.25 31.42 1.36
CA GLU A 46 -9.25 31.07 2.79
C GLU A 46 -7.90 30.55 3.28
N CYS A 47 -7.26 29.63 2.54
CA CYS A 47 -6.05 28.95 2.99
C CYS A 47 -4.80 29.25 2.15
N GLN A 48 -4.90 30.20 1.22
CA GLN A 48 -3.80 30.70 0.37
C GLN A 48 -3.03 29.60 -0.39
N SER A 49 -3.65 28.44 -0.58
CA SER A 49 -3.02 27.29 -1.24
C SER A 49 -3.22 27.38 -2.75
N LEU A 50 -2.19 26.96 -3.49
CA LEU A 50 -2.13 27.09 -4.95
C LEU A 50 -2.64 25.83 -5.65
N TYR A 51 -3.37 26.02 -6.74
CA TYR A 51 -3.91 24.95 -7.58
C TYR A 51 -3.80 25.31 -9.05
N CYS A 52 -3.73 24.31 -9.93
CA CYS A 52 -3.86 24.55 -11.37
C CYS A 52 -5.29 24.99 -11.68
N LYS A 53 -5.46 26.00 -12.53
CA LYS A 53 -6.79 26.44 -12.99
C LYS A 53 -7.61 25.29 -13.60
N ASP A 54 -6.97 24.46 -14.41
CA ASP A 54 -7.64 23.34 -15.08
C ASP A 54 -8.04 22.22 -14.11
N CYS A 55 -7.32 22.05 -13.00
CA CYS A 55 -7.70 21.07 -11.96
C CYS A 55 -8.95 21.50 -11.18
N LEU A 56 -9.28 22.80 -11.21
CA LEU A 56 -10.47 23.38 -10.58
C LEU A 56 -11.61 23.64 -11.57
N ALA A 57 -11.49 23.19 -12.82
CA ALA A 57 -12.49 23.47 -13.85
C ALA A 57 -13.88 22.87 -13.57
N SER A 58 -13.95 21.86 -12.69
CA SER A 58 -15.23 21.29 -12.25
C SER A 58 -15.91 22.22 -11.21
N PRO A 59 -17.17 22.63 -11.43
CA PRO A 59 -17.84 23.67 -10.63
C PRO A 59 -18.06 23.29 -9.15
N ASP A 60 -18.04 22.00 -8.82
CA ASP A 60 -18.33 21.50 -7.48
C ASP A 60 -17.08 21.17 -6.64
N VAL A 61 -15.90 21.61 -7.10
CA VAL A 61 -14.64 21.26 -6.42
C VAL A 61 -14.44 22.14 -5.20
N LYS A 62 -14.51 21.52 -4.02
CA LYS A 62 -14.12 22.12 -2.74
C LYS A 62 -12.60 22.15 -2.58
N CYS A 63 -12.10 23.10 -1.79
CA CYS A 63 -10.67 23.15 -1.46
C CYS A 63 -10.17 21.82 -0.85
N PRO A 64 -9.13 21.18 -1.43
CA PRO A 64 -8.57 19.92 -0.92
C PRO A 64 -8.05 19.96 0.50
N LYS A 65 -7.66 21.15 0.99
CA LYS A 65 -7.26 21.34 2.39
C LYS A 65 -8.44 21.42 3.36
N MET A 66 -9.67 21.27 2.88
CA MET A 66 -10.88 21.26 3.69
C MET A 66 -11.05 22.51 4.56
N CYS A 67 -10.54 23.66 4.11
CA CYS A 67 -10.64 24.93 4.83
C CYS A 67 -12.04 25.58 4.78
N GLY A 68 -13.00 24.97 4.06
CA GLY A 68 -14.33 25.53 3.84
C GLY A 68 -14.43 26.52 2.67
N GLY A 69 -13.30 27.01 2.16
CA GLY A 69 -13.27 27.92 1.02
C GLY A 69 -13.67 27.27 -0.31
N ASN A 70 -14.50 27.99 -1.08
CA ASN A 70 -14.89 27.69 -2.45
C ASN A 70 -14.54 28.82 -3.44
N GLU A 71 -13.98 29.92 -2.93
CA GLU A 71 -13.53 31.05 -3.76
C GLU A 71 -12.03 30.96 -4.06
N TYR A 72 -11.72 31.13 -5.35
CA TYR A 72 -10.35 31.13 -5.86
C TYR A 72 -10.06 32.46 -6.55
N SER A 73 -8.86 32.98 -6.34
CA SER A 73 -8.45 34.27 -6.87
C SER A 73 -7.11 34.18 -7.59
N LYS A 74 -6.76 35.26 -8.30
CA LYS A 74 -5.44 35.39 -8.91
C LYS A 74 -4.38 35.43 -7.81
N ILE A 75 -3.30 34.71 -8.02
CA ILE A 75 -2.24 34.59 -7.02
C ILE A 75 -1.56 35.94 -6.74
N ASN A 76 -1.02 36.08 -5.53
CA ASN A 76 -0.21 37.23 -5.17
C ASN A 76 0.97 37.45 -6.15
N ARG A 77 1.20 38.70 -6.55
CA ARG A 77 2.27 39.08 -7.50
C ARG A 77 3.65 38.61 -7.07
N ILE A 78 3.97 38.68 -5.77
CA ILE A 78 5.28 38.28 -5.25
C ILE A 78 5.46 36.77 -5.46
N VAL A 79 4.44 35.97 -5.09
CA VAL A 79 4.44 34.51 -5.25
C VAL A 79 4.59 34.12 -6.73
N MET A 80 3.89 34.80 -7.64
CA MET A 80 4.04 34.57 -9.10
C MET A 80 5.43 34.91 -9.60
N ASN A 81 6.02 36.02 -9.15
CA ASN A 81 7.36 36.42 -9.55
C ASN A 81 8.42 35.43 -9.06
N THR A 82 8.24 34.85 -7.88
CA THR A 82 9.13 33.80 -7.37
C THR A 82 9.00 32.54 -8.22
N LEU A 83 7.78 32.06 -8.45
CA LEU A 83 7.53 30.87 -9.28
C LEU A 83 8.08 31.05 -10.71
N ASN A 84 7.87 32.20 -11.35
CA ASN A 84 8.35 32.50 -12.70
C ASN A 84 9.88 32.42 -12.85
N LYS A 85 10.64 32.65 -11.77
CA LYS A 85 12.11 32.61 -11.77
C LYS A 85 12.69 31.22 -11.54
N MET A 86 11.87 30.27 -11.05
CA MET A 86 12.32 28.90 -10.84
C MET A 86 12.70 28.25 -12.16
N ASN A 87 13.81 27.52 -12.16
CA ASN A 87 14.32 26.81 -13.34
C ASN A 87 13.99 25.33 -13.24
N PHE A 88 13.60 24.74 -14.37
CA PHE A 88 13.27 23.33 -14.50
C PHE A 88 14.02 22.73 -15.68
N LYS A 89 14.45 21.47 -15.56
CA LYS A 89 14.86 20.66 -16.70
C LYS A 89 13.66 20.42 -17.62
N CYS A 90 13.92 20.37 -18.92
CA CYS A 90 12.91 19.94 -19.87
C CYS A 90 12.46 18.49 -19.56
N GLN A 91 11.14 18.23 -19.61
CA GLN A 91 10.56 16.88 -19.48
C GLN A 91 11.04 15.91 -20.56
N ASN A 92 11.57 16.43 -21.68
CA ASN A 92 12.15 15.62 -22.75
C ASN A 92 13.63 15.23 -22.48
N ASN A 93 14.19 15.57 -21.32
CA ASN A 93 15.52 15.11 -20.87
C ASN A 93 15.58 13.57 -20.87
N PRO A 94 16.64 12.92 -21.40
CA PRO A 94 17.97 13.47 -21.74
C PRO A 94 18.10 14.18 -23.10
N LYS A 95 17.05 14.25 -23.91
CA LYS A 95 17.19 14.78 -25.29
C LYS A 95 17.20 16.30 -25.35
N CYS A 96 16.56 16.93 -24.38
CA CYS A 96 16.64 18.37 -24.16
C CYS A 96 17.18 18.59 -22.76
N GLU A 97 18.41 19.07 -22.67
CA GLU A 97 19.11 19.37 -21.41
C GLU A 97 18.89 20.82 -20.96
N ASP A 98 18.07 21.58 -21.69
CA ASP A 98 17.80 22.99 -21.39
C ASP A 98 17.20 23.14 -19.99
N LYS A 99 17.71 24.17 -19.29
CA LYS A 99 17.14 24.67 -18.04
C LYS A 99 16.26 25.85 -18.38
N ILE A 100 14.95 25.71 -18.18
CA ILE A 100 13.96 26.68 -18.61
C ILE A 100 13.28 27.27 -17.38
N THR A 101 13.09 28.59 -17.37
CA THR A 101 12.31 29.26 -16.33
C THR A 101 10.84 28.87 -16.43
N TYR A 102 10.12 28.81 -15.31
CA TYR A 102 8.69 28.47 -15.30
C TYR A 102 7.87 29.27 -16.32
N GLU A 103 8.10 30.58 -16.42
CA GLU A 103 7.39 31.47 -17.35
C GLU A 103 7.55 31.07 -18.82
N ASN A 104 8.74 30.57 -19.19
CA ASN A 104 9.04 30.16 -20.55
C ASN A 104 8.80 28.67 -20.80
N TYR A 105 8.51 27.89 -19.75
CA TYR A 105 8.41 26.44 -19.83
C TYR A 105 7.31 25.97 -20.79
N TYR A 106 6.14 26.62 -20.73
CA TYR A 106 5.03 26.26 -21.61
C TYR A 106 5.38 26.48 -23.09
N LYS A 107 5.99 27.61 -23.41
CA LYS A 107 6.42 27.94 -24.77
C LYS A 107 7.47 26.94 -25.25
N HIS A 108 8.52 26.74 -24.43
CA HIS A 108 9.55 25.75 -24.70
C HIS A 108 8.94 24.37 -24.94
N TYR A 109 8.08 23.86 -24.07
CA TYR A 109 7.50 22.52 -24.21
C TYR A 109 6.68 22.36 -25.51
N SER A 110 6.02 23.42 -25.97
CA SER A 110 5.25 23.41 -27.21
C SER A 110 6.12 23.42 -28.48
N GLU A 111 7.32 24.02 -28.40
CA GLU A 111 8.28 24.17 -29.50
C GLU A 111 9.40 23.12 -29.46
N CYS A 112 9.65 22.53 -28.29
CA CYS A 112 10.65 21.50 -28.07
C CYS A 112 10.28 20.29 -28.92
N GLU A 113 11.16 19.95 -29.86
CA GLU A 113 10.98 18.78 -30.70
C GLU A 113 10.77 17.58 -29.77
N LYS A 114 9.60 16.94 -29.90
CA LYS A 114 9.34 15.69 -29.20
C LYS A 114 10.50 14.81 -29.54
N GLY A 115 11.26 14.44 -28.53
CA GLY A 115 12.31 13.47 -28.73
C GLY A 115 11.68 12.17 -29.20
N GLN A 116 11.56 11.96 -30.51
CA GLN A 116 11.46 10.63 -31.06
C GLN A 116 12.74 9.93 -30.62
N CYS A 117 12.57 8.75 -30.03
CA CYS A 117 13.70 7.97 -29.59
C CYS A 117 14.21 7.26 -30.83
N ASP A 118 15.26 7.82 -31.45
CA ASP A 118 15.84 7.22 -32.65
C ASP A 118 16.53 5.89 -32.35
N ASN A 119 16.82 5.62 -31.06
CA ASN A 119 17.31 4.33 -30.62
C ASN A 119 16.24 3.24 -30.85
N GLU A 120 16.57 2.26 -31.69
CA GLU A 120 15.72 1.09 -32.00
C GLU A 120 15.31 0.29 -30.75
N ASP A 121 16.16 0.23 -29.72
CA ASP A 121 15.83 -0.42 -28.44
C ASP A 121 14.66 0.29 -27.76
N CYS A 122 14.61 1.62 -27.87
CA CYS A 122 13.59 2.45 -27.29
C CYS A 122 12.26 2.29 -28.02
N LYS A 123 12.28 2.18 -29.36
CA LYS A 123 11.10 1.84 -30.17
C LYS A 123 10.56 0.46 -29.82
N THR A 124 11.45 -0.51 -29.64
CA THR A 124 11.09 -1.88 -29.26
C THR A 124 10.44 -1.89 -27.87
N LYS A 125 11.05 -1.24 -26.87
CA LYS A 125 10.47 -1.09 -25.52
C LYS A 125 9.13 -0.39 -25.53
N PHE A 126 8.99 0.70 -26.28
CA PHE A 126 7.71 1.40 -26.41
C PHE A 126 6.63 0.51 -27.02
N LYS A 127 6.97 -0.30 -28.03
CA LYS A 127 6.04 -1.25 -28.64
C LYS A 127 5.59 -2.33 -27.64
N VAL A 128 6.52 -2.86 -26.84
CA VAL A 128 6.20 -3.82 -25.77
C VAL A 128 5.28 -3.18 -24.72
N LEU A 129 5.66 -2.02 -24.18
CA LEU A 129 4.87 -1.28 -23.18
C LEU A 129 3.48 -0.89 -23.72
N SER A 130 3.38 -0.49 -24.99
CA SER A 130 2.10 -0.19 -25.63
C SER A 130 1.22 -1.44 -25.76
N GLY A 131 1.83 -2.59 -26.05
CA GLY A 131 1.15 -3.89 -26.03
C GLY A 131 0.64 -4.27 -24.64
N GLU A 132 1.48 -4.16 -23.62
CA GLU A 132 1.11 -4.40 -22.21
C GLU A 132 -0.03 -3.48 -21.76
N LEU A 133 0.04 -2.19 -22.12
CA LEU A 133 -0.98 -1.21 -21.80
C LEU A 133 -2.31 -1.49 -22.50
N HIS A 134 -2.28 -2.00 -23.74
CA HIS A 134 -3.48 -2.47 -24.43
C HIS A 134 -4.08 -3.69 -23.72
N GLN A 135 -3.25 -4.68 -23.37
CA GLN A 135 -3.68 -5.89 -22.67
C GLN A 135 -4.30 -5.57 -21.30
N LEU A 136 -3.70 -4.67 -20.53
CA LEU A 136 -4.23 -4.19 -19.24
C LEU A 136 -5.59 -3.49 -19.41
N LYS A 137 -5.75 -2.68 -20.46
CA LYS A 137 -7.04 -2.02 -20.75
C LYS A 137 -8.13 -3.03 -21.12
N GLU A 138 -7.78 -4.10 -21.83
CA GLU A 138 -8.72 -5.17 -22.17
C GLU A 138 -9.11 -5.96 -20.91
N GLN A 139 -8.14 -6.33 -20.06
CA GLN A 139 -8.40 -6.96 -18.77
C GLN A 139 -9.32 -6.13 -17.86
N LEU A 140 -9.14 -4.80 -17.82
CA LEU A 140 -10.02 -3.91 -17.06
C LEU A 140 -11.47 -3.94 -17.57
N LYS A 141 -11.67 -3.95 -18.89
CA LYS A 141 -13.01 -4.06 -19.48
C LYS A 141 -13.66 -5.40 -19.15
N ASP A 142 -12.90 -6.49 -19.19
CA ASP A 142 -13.41 -7.82 -18.84
C ASP A 142 -13.79 -7.91 -17.36
N MET A 143 -12.99 -7.33 -16.46
CA MET A 143 -13.33 -7.27 -15.03
C MET A 143 -14.56 -6.40 -14.76
N GLU A 144 -14.73 -5.28 -15.46
CA GLU A 144 -15.94 -4.46 -15.38
C GLU A 144 -17.19 -5.26 -15.81
N LEU A 145 -17.09 -5.99 -16.92
CA LEU A 145 -18.17 -6.87 -17.39
C LEU A 145 -18.47 -7.99 -16.38
N GLN A 146 -17.44 -8.57 -15.75
CA GLN A 146 -17.62 -9.61 -14.73
C GLN A 146 -18.31 -9.07 -13.48
N LYS A 147 -17.95 -7.86 -13.04
CA LYS A 147 -18.60 -7.16 -11.92
C LYS A 147 -20.08 -6.93 -12.21
N ASP A 148 -20.43 -6.50 -13.42
CA ASP A 148 -21.82 -6.27 -13.80
C ASP A 148 -22.64 -7.58 -13.83
N LYS A 149 -22.05 -8.67 -14.34
CA LYS A 149 -22.66 -10.01 -14.27
C LYS A 149 -22.90 -10.43 -12.82
N GLN A 150 -21.91 -10.24 -11.94
CA GLN A 150 -22.06 -10.57 -10.51
C GLN A 150 -23.15 -9.74 -9.84
N ALA A 151 -23.21 -8.44 -10.15
CA ALA A 151 -24.25 -7.55 -9.65
C ALA A 151 -25.65 -8.00 -10.12
N GLN A 152 -25.78 -8.46 -11.36
CA GLN A 152 -27.03 -9.00 -11.88
C GLN A 152 -27.45 -10.30 -11.17
N VAL A 153 -26.51 -11.23 -10.94
CA VAL A 153 -26.79 -12.46 -10.17
C VAL A 153 -27.30 -12.13 -8.77
N LEU A 154 -26.65 -11.20 -8.07
CA LEU A 154 -27.08 -10.76 -6.74
C LEU A 154 -28.47 -10.12 -6.76
N ARG A 155 -28.80 -9.31 -7.78
CA ARG A 155 -30.15 -8.75 -7.94
C ARG A 155 -31.21 -9.84 -8.12
N ASN A 156 -30.90 -10.87 -8.90
CA ASN A 156 -31.81 -12.00 -9.11
C ASN A 156 -32.03 -12.77 -7.79
N GLN A 157 -30.96 -13.08 -7.06
CA GLN A 157 -31.05 -13.75 -5.74
C GLN A 157 -31.86 -12.93 -4.73
N ILE A 158 -31.66 -11.62 -4.68
CA ILE A 158 -32.46 -10.73 -3.81
C ILE A 158 -33.93 -10.78 -4.22
N SER A 159 -34.24 -10.82 -5.51
CA SER A 159 -35.62 -10.92 -6.00
C SER A 159 -36.25 -12.26 -5.63
N GLU A 160 -35.54 -13.38 -5.79
CA GLU A 160 -36.00 -14.72 -5.40
C GLU A 160 -36.27 -14.80 -3.89
N LEU A 161 -35.34 -14.30 -3.07
CA LEU A 161 -35.53 -14.23 -1.61
C LEU A 161 -36.75 -13.40 -1.25
N LYS A 162 -36.97 -12.25 -1.90
CA LYS A 162 -38.18 -11.44 -1.68
C LYS A 162 -39.46 -12.19 -1.99
N GLU A 163 -39.51 -12.96 -3.07
CA GLU A 163 -40.67 -13.79 -3.40
C GLU A 163 -40.86 -14.94 -2.41
N GLN A 164 -39.77 -15.58 -1.94
CA GLN A 164 -39.84 -16.57 -0.87
C GLN A 164 -40.40 -15.98 0.43
N PHE A 165 -39.97 -14.78 0.82
CA PHE A 165 -40.50 -14.07 1.99
C PHE A 165 -41.99 -13.74 1.85
N LYS A 166 -42.44 -13.31 0.65
CA LYS A 166 -43.86 -13.09 0.38
C LYS A 166 -44.68 -14.38 0.45
N ALA A 167 -44.15 -15.48 -0.13
CA ALA A 167 -44.80 -16.77 -0.16
C ALA A 167 -44.93 -17.40 1.23
N GLN A 168 -43.94 -17.19 2.11
CA GLN A 168 -43.96 -17.69 3.48
C GLN A 168 -45.06 -17.07 4.35
N LYS A 169 -45.78 -16.02 3.87
CA LYS A 169 -46.89 -15.35 4.57
C LYS A 169 -46.70 -15.36 6.08
N ILE A 170 -45.53 -14.91 6.53
CA ILE A 170 -45.24 -14.86 7.96
C ILE A 170 -46.23 -13.84 8.52
N ASP A 171 -47.25 -14.33 9.24
CA ASP A 171 -48.22 -13.46 9.91
C ASP A 171 -47.40 -12.54 10.82
N PRO A 172 -47.46 -11.21 10.64
CA PRO A 172 -46.71 -10.27 11.48
C PRO A 172 -46.89 -10.56 12.97
N LYS A 173 -48.05 -11.08 13.39
CA LYS A 173 -48.32 -11.49 14.78
C LYS A 173 -47.40 -12.60 15.29
N GLN A 174 -46.96 -13.52 14.44
CA GLN A 174 -46.00 -14.56 14.82
C GLN A 174 -44.60 -13.99 15.07
N ILE A 175 -44.19 -12.97 14.31
CA ILE A 175 -42.90 -12.27 14.50
C ILE A 175 -42.89 -11.55 15.85
N PHE A 176 -43.95 -10.79 16.15
CA PHE A 176 -44.04 -10.09 17.44
C PHE A 176 -44.07 -11.05 18.65
N SER A 177 -44.69 -12.22 18.50
CA SER A 177 -44.69 -13.24 19.57
C SER A 177 -43.32 -13.89 19.78
N ALA A 178 -42.48 -13.95 18.75
CA ALA A 178 -41.11 -14.46 18.84
C ALA A 178 -40.17 -13.43 19.49
N ASP A 179 -40.34 -12.14 19.16
CA ASP A 179 -39.59 -11.05 19.76
C ASP A 179 -39.87 -10.92 21.26
N GLU A 180 -41.14 -11.08 21.68
CA GLU A 180 -41.50 -11.07 23.10
C GLU A 180 -40.87 -12.26 23.86
N LYS A 181 -40.88 -13.46 23.27
CA LYS A 181 -40.22 -14.65 23.85
C LYS A 181 -38.70 -14.48 23.92
N MET A 182 -38.09 -13.89 22.90
CA MET A 182 -36.65 -13.62 22.87
C MET A 182 -36.26 -12.53 23.86
N ALA A 183 -37.05 -11.47 23.99
CA ALA A 183 -36.86 -10.43 25.01
C ALA A 183 -36.96 -11.01 26.43
N LYS A 184 -37.95 -11.88 26.67
CA LYS A 184 -38.07 -12.61 27.95
C LYS A 184 -36.85 -13.51 28.21
N HIS A 185 -36.41 -14.26 27.21
CA HIS A 185 -35.23 -15.11 27.35
C HIS A 185 -33.94 -14.30 27.63
N ASN A 186 -33.78 -13.14 26.97
CA ASN A 186 -32.68 -12.23 27.22
C ASN A 186 -32.72 -11.64 28.63
N ALA A 187 -33.91 -11.30 29.15
CA ALA A 187 -34.08 -10.87 30.52
C ALA A 187 -33.71 -11.97 31.53
N ASP A 188 -34.15 -13.21 31.28
CA ASP A 188 -33.78 -14.37 32.12
C ASP A 188 -32.26 -14.61 32.11
N LEU A 189 -31.61 -14.50 30.95
CA LEU A 189 -30.15 -14.62 30.84
C LEU A 189 -29.41 -13.51 31.58
N GLN A 190 -29.89 -12.26 31.50
CA GLN A 190 -29.29 -11.15 32.26
C GLN A 190 -29.42 -11.37 33.77
N GLU A 191 -30.54 -11.92 34.24
CA GLU A 191 -30.72 -12.24 35.65
C GLU A 191 -29.78 -13.38 36.08
N GLN A 192 -29.63 -14.42 35.27
CA GLN A 192 -28.64 -15.47 35.52
C GLN A 192 -27.21 -14.93 35.58
N ILE A 193 -26.85 -13.98 34.71
CA ILE A 193 -25.54 -13.31 34.75
C ILE A 193 -25.34 -12.56 36.07
N LYS A 194 -26.35 -11.80 36.54
CA LYS A 194 -26.27 -11.10 37.83
C LYS A 194 -26.09 -12.06 39.00
N ILE A 195 -26.83 -13.17 39.01
CA ILE A 195 -26.71 -14.20 40.05
C ILE A 195 -25.30 -14.79 40.04
N LEU A 196 -24.74 -15.09 38.86
CA LEU A 196 -23.37 -15.61 38.74
C LEU A 196 -22.33 -14.57 39.17
N GLN A 197 -22.48 -13.31 38.79
CA GLN A 197 -21.61 -12.22 39.24
C GLN A 197 -21.65 -12.06 40.76
N PHE A 198 -22.83 -12.14 41.37
CA PHE A 198 -22.99 -12.10 42.82
C PHE A 198 -22.31 -13.29 43.51
N LYS A 199 -22.52 -14.51 42.99
CA LYS A 199 -21.83 -15.72 43.50
C LYS A 199 -20.31 -15.61 43.38
N LEU A 200 -19.80 -15.08 42.27
CA LEU A 200 -18.37 -14.83 42.08
C LEU A 200 -17.83 -13.80 43.07
N SER A 201 -18.59 -12.76 43.39
CA SER A 201 -18.20 -11.75 44.38
C SER A 201 -18.14 -12.31 45.81
N GLN A 202 -19.01 -13.27 46.13
CA GLN A 202 -19.03 -13.96 47.42
C GLN A 202 -17.90 -14.99 47.56
N GLN A 203 -17.49 -15.63 46.46
CA GLN A 203 -16.43 -16.65 46.45
C GLN A 203 -15.01 -16.07 46.38
N ASN A 204 -14.86 -14.78 46.06
CA ASN A 204 -13.57 -14.08 46.04
C ASN A 204 -13.64 -12.74 46.79
N PRO A 205 -13.74 -12.73 48.13
CA PRO A 205 -13.70 -11.49 48.92
C PRO A 205 -12.31 -10.81 48.90
N GLY A 206 -11.29 -11.44 48.31
CA GLY A 206 -9.97 -10.85 48.04
C GLY A 206 -9.74 -10.66 46.55
N GLY A 207 -10.19 -9.54 45.99
CA GLY A 207 -10.01 -9.17 44.57
C GLY A 207 -8.56 -8.97 44.10
N SER A 208 -7.54 -9.38 44.86
CA SER A 208 -6.12 -9.29 44.49
C SER A 208 -5.64 -10.41 43.56
N GLY A 209 -6.30 -11.58 43.57
CA GLY A 209 -5.78 -12.78 42.91
C GLY A 209 -5.72 -12.70 41.37
N PHE A 210 -6.59 -11.91 40.72
CA PHE A 210 -6.55 -11.79 39.26
C PHE A 210 -5.41 -10.91 38.76
N LEU A 211 -5.11 -9.82 39.47
CA LEU A 211 -3.95 -8.97 39.19
C LEU A 211 -2.64 -9.72 39.44
N GLU A 212 -2.57 -10.52 40.51
CA GLU A 212 -1.44 -11.41 40.77
C GLU A 212 -1.24 -12.44 39.66
N LYS A 213 -2.32 -13.06 39.16
CA LYS A 213 -2.27 -13.97 38.00
C LYS A 213 -1.89 -13.25 36.71
N MET A 214 -2.36 -12.03 36.46
CA MET A 214 -1.92 -11.27 35.29
C MET A 214 -0.41 -11.02 35.31
N ASN A 215 0.16 -10.78 36.49
CA ASN A 215 1.60 -10.61 36.68
C ASN A 215 2.39 -11.93 36.61
N SER A 216 1.74 -13.10 36.70
CA SER A 216 2.41 -14.41 36.59
C SER A 216 2.66 -14.85 35.16
N VAL A 217 2.13 -14.15 34.16
CA VAL A 217 2.41 -14.44 32.75
C VAL A 217 3.75 -13.83 32.36
N LEU A 218 4.72 -14.71 32.13
CA LEU A 218 6.08 -14.34 31.78
C LEU A 218 6.37 -14.60 30.29
N CYS A 219 7.24 -13.78 29.69
CA CYS A 219 7.77 -14.01 28.35
C CYS A 219 8.75 -15.20 28.37
N LYS A 220 9.32 -15.58 27.20
CA LYS A 220 10.31 -16.68 27.13
C LYS A 220 11.57 -16.42 27.96
N ASN A 221 11.91 -15.15 28.18
CA ASN A 221 13.05 -14.72 29.00
C ASN A 221 12.67 -14.52 30.49
N ASN A 222 11.53 -15.04 30.93
CA ASN A 222 11.06 -14.96 32.31
C ASN A 222 10.77 -13.53 32.81
N HIS A 223 10.44 -12.59 31.91
CA HIS A 223 10.06 -11.22 32.25
C HIS A 223 8.54 -11.03 32.25
N PRO A 224 7.98 -10.14 33.09
CA PRO A 224 6.55 -9.87 33.12
C PRO A 224 6.05 -9.24 31.82
N MET A 225 4.88 -9.69 31.40
CA MET A 225 4.16 -9.15 30.25
C MET A 225 3.13 -8.11 30.71
N ARG A 226 3.13 -6.92 30.11
CA ARG A 226 2.16 -5.85 30.42
C ARG A 226 1.28 -5.49 29.23
N GLN A 227 0.04 -5.14 29.53
CA GLN A 227 -0.89 -4.62 28.53
C GLN A 227 -0.38 -3.29 27.95
N LYS A 228 -0.41 -3.16 26.62
CA LYS A 228 -0.12 -1.94 25.88
C LYS A 228 -1.28 -1.68 24.90
N SER A 229 -1.61 -0.41 24.70
CA SER A 229 -2.63 0.06 23.75
C SER A 229 -2.02 0.77 22.53
N ALA A 230 -0.75 1.15 22.59
CA ALA A 230 -0.02 1.80 21.50
C ALA A 230 1.49 1.52 21.63
N HIS A 231 2.23 1.68 20.54
CA HIS A 231 3.68 1.55 20.53
C HIS A 231 4.34 2.80 19.94
N PRO A 232 5.34 3.41 20.59
CA PRO A 232 5.97 4.63 20.08
C PRO A 232 6.94 4.39 18.90
N ASN A 233 7.66 3.25 18.86
CA ASN A 233 8.84 3.11 17.97
C ASN A 233 8.95 1.83 17.12
N SER A 234 7.88 1.05 16.92
CA SER A 234 7.93 -0.19 16.13
C SER A 234 6.76 -0.25 15.16
N THR A 235 7.08 -0.42 13.88
CA THR A 235 6.11 -0.42 12.79
C THR A 235 5.53 -1.82 12.53
N PHE A 236 6.17 -2.88 13.03
CA PHE A 236 5.76 -4.26 12.80
C PHE A 236 5.74 -5.06 14.10
N LEU A 237 4.54 -5.21 14.67
CA LEU A 237 4.29 -6.07 15.82
C LEU A 237 3.58 -7.34 15.40
N HIS A 238 4.07 -8.48 15.88
CA HIS A 238 3.45 -9.79 15.66
C HIS A 238 3.43 -10.58 16.96
N CYS A 239 2.51 -11.53 17.09
CA CYS A 239 2.45 -12.36 18.28
C CYS A 239 3.48 -13.49 18.24
N ASP A 240 4.36 -13.63 19.24
CA ASP A 240 5.37 -14.72 19.27
C ASP A 240 4.81 -16.14 19.45
N ILE A 241 3.52 -16.25 19.76
CA ILE A 241 2.84 -17.53 19.94
C ILE A 241 2.15 -17.96 18.65
N CYS A 242 1.28 -17.10 18.09
CA CYS A 242 0.48 -17.44 16.91
C CYS A 242 0.99 -16.82 15.60
N LEU A 243 2.07 -16.03 15.65
CA LEU A 243 2.69 -15.32 14.52
C LEU A 243 1.75 -14.36 13.79
N LYS A 244 0.62 -14.01 14.41
CA LYS A 244 -0.33 -13.04 13.87
C LYS A 244 0.32 -11.66 13.80
N SER A 245 0.39 -11.09 12.61
CA SER A 245 0.92 -9.74 12.36
C SER A 245 -0.07 -8.64 12.75
N ASN A 246 0.41 -7.40 12.72
CA ASN A 246 -0.37 -6.17 12.92
C ASN A 246 -1.08 -6.11 14.27
N LEU A 247 -0.37 -6.42 15.36
CA LEU A 247 -0.94 -6.32 16.71
C LEU A 247 -1.42 -4.90 17.07
N LEU A 248 -0.90 -3.88 16.38
CA LEU A 248 -1.33 -2.47 16.52
C LEU A 248 -2.78 -2.22 16.10
N LEU A 249 -3.40 -3.12 15.32
CA LEU A 249 -4.82 -3.00 14.94
C LEU A 249 -5.76 -3.51 16.03
N TYR A 250 -5.25 -4.14 17.09
CA TYR A 250 -6.05 -4.64 18.20
C TYR A 250 -6.19 -3.57 19.29
N PRO A 251 -7.32 -3.52 20.02
CA PRO A 251 -7.52 -2.56 21.10
C PRO A 251 -6.45 -2.61 22.20
N PHE A 252 -5.86 -3.79 22.41
CA PHE A 252 -4.71 -4.00 23.28
C PHE A 252 -3.97 -5.30 22.94
N PHE A 253 -2.71 -5.35 23.33
CA PHE A 253 -1.85 -6.54 23.30
C PHE A 253 -0.95 -6.53 24.54
N PHE A 254 -0.16 -7.58 24.75
CA PHE A 254 0.73 -7.69 25.90
C PHE A 254 2.19 -7.72 25.43
N ARG A 255 3.05 -6.87 25.99
CA ARG A 255 4.47 -6.77 25.65
C ARG A 255 5.34 -6.96 26.88
N CYS A 256 6.52 -7.53 26.69
CA CYS A 256 7.56 -7.57 27.70
C CYS A 256 8.12 -6.16 28.00
N ASP A 257 8.17 -5.75 29.26
CA ASP A 257 8.70 -4.43 29.65
C ASP A 257 10.24 -4.32 29.63
N TYR A 258 10.97 -5.44 29.56
CA TYR A 258 12.43 -5.50 29.74
C TYR A 258 13.20 -5.52 28.41
N ASN A 259 12.91 -4.58 27.49
CA ASN A 259 13.55 -4.47 26.16
C ASN A 259 13.55 -5.76 25.32
N CYS A 260 12.71 -6.74 25.67
CA CYS A 260 12.55 -7.93 24.85
C CYS A 260 11.49 -7.63 23.80
N ASP A 261 11.78 -7.96 22.54
CA ASP A 261 10.80 -7.95 21.46
C ASP A 261 9.92 -9.21 21.57
N HIS A 262 9.19 -9.32 22.68
CA HIS A 262 8.16 -10.33 22.84
C HIS A 262 6.80 -9.66 23.01
N ASP A 263 5.87 -9.99 22.13
CA ASP A 263 4.51 -9.50 22.08
C ASP A 263 3.52 -10.67 22.01
N TYR A 264 2.51 -10.68 22.87
CA TYR A 264 1.40 -11.63 22.86
C TYR A 264 0.11 -10.91 22.49
N CYS A 265 -0.67 -11.49 21.57
CA CYS A 265 -2.05 -11.05 21.37
C CYS A 265 -2.88 -11.41 22.62
N ALA A 266 -4.01 -10.71 22.82
CA ALA A 266 -4.86 -10.91 23.99
C ALA A 266 -5.28 -12.38 24.19
N TYR A 267 -5.58 -13.09 23.11
CA TYR A 267 -5.96 -14.50 23.15
C TYR A 267 -4.81 -15.40 23.64
N CYS A 268 -3.61 -15.27 23.06
CA CYS A 268 -2.46 -16.08 23.46
C CYS A 268 -1.97 -15.75 24.88
N PHE A 269 -2.11 -14.50 25.32
CA PHE A 269 -1.87 -14.12 26.71
C PHE A 269 -2.87 -14.80 27.65
N PHE A 270 -4.16 -14.83 27.30
CA PHE A 270 -5.17 -15.51 28.11
C PHE A 270 -4.91 -17.02 28.21
N LEU A 271 -4.54 -17.67 27.11
CA LEU A 271 -4.16 -19.09 27.13
C LEU A 271 -3.00 -19.34 28.11
N LYS A 272 -2.00 -18.45 28.15
CA LYS A 272 -0.90 -18.51 29.13
C LYS A 272 -1.39 -18.30 30.55
N LEU A 273 -2.27 -17.33 30.77
CA LEU A 273 -2.87 -17.03 32.08
C LEU A 273 -3.65 -18.23 32.65
N THR A 274 -4.29 -19.01 31.77
CA THR A 274 -5.10 -20.19 32.11
C THR A 274 -4.36 -21.53 31.99
N ASP A 275 -3.03 -21.49 31.85
CA ASP A 275 -2.16 -22.67 31.80
C ASP A 275 -2.49 -23.68 30.67
N GLN A 276 -3.04 -23.21 29.55
CA GLN A 276 -3.47 -24.04 28.42
C GLN A 276 -2.30 -24.40 27.49
N HIS A 277 -1.26 -25.03 28.04
CA HIS A 277 0.00 -25.30 27.35
C HIS A 277 -0.14 -26.16 26.08
N ALA A 278 -0.97 -27.20 26.11
CA ALA A 278 -1.19 -28.07 24.96
C ALA A 278 -1.76 -27.28 23.75
N LEU A 279 -2.74 -26.41 23.99
CA LEU A 279 -3.34 -25.58 22.94
C LEU A 279 -2.34 -24.56 22.38
N ILE A 280 -1.50 -23.98 23.23
CA ILE A 280 -0.43 -23.07 22.81
C ILE A 280 0.55 -23.78 21.85
N GLN A 281 0.94 -25.02 22.16
CA GLN A 281 1.82 -25.81 21.29
C GLN A 281 1.17 -26.11 19.94
N THR A 282 -0.11 -26.48 19.93
CA THR A 282 -0.87 -26.69 18.68
C THR A 282 -0.91 -25.41 17.84
N ILE A 283 -1.21 -24.26 18.44
CA ILE A 283 -1.23 -22.96 17.74
C ILE A 283 0.15 -22.63 17.15
N GLN A 284 1.22 -22.84 17.91
CA GLN A 284 2.59 -22.62 17.44
C GLN A 284 2.94 -23.51 16.25
N GLN A 285 2.55 -24.78 16.29
CA GLN A 285 2.79 -25.71 15.18
C GLN A 285 2.03 -25.28 13.92
N HIS A 286 0.76 -24.89 14.04
CA HIS A 286 -0.01 -24.39 12.90
C HIS A 286 0.58 -23.10 12.32
N ALA A 287 1.01 -22.16 13.17
CA ALA A 287 1.61 -20.91 12.73
C ALA A 287 2.91 -21.15 11.94
N LYS A 288 3.77 -22.08 12.41
CA LYS A 288 4.99 -22.50 11.69
C LYS A 288 4.66 -23.14 10.34
N ASN A 289 3.70 -24.07 10.31
CA ASN A 289 3.29 -24.72 9.07
C ASN A 289 2.77 -23.71 8.04
N ALA A 290 1.97 -22.72 8.46
CA ALA A 290 1.46 -21.67 7.60
C ALA A 290 2.58 -20.79 7.02
N GLN A 291 3.59 -20.43 7.81
CA GLN A 291 4.76 -19.68 7.33
C GLN A 291 5.57 -20.49 6.30
N SER A 292 5.80 -21.78 6.54
CA SER A 292 6.50 -22.64 5.58
C SER A 292 5.75 -22.75 4.24
N GLN A 293 4.42 -22.82 4.28
CA GLN A 293 3.60 -22.83 3.05
C GLN A 293 3.70 -21.50 2.29
N GLN A 294 3.69 -20.36 2.98
CA GLN A 294 3.87 -19.05 2.33
C GLN A 294 5.25 -18.91 1.68
N GLN A 295 6.31 -19.42 2.32
CA GLN A 295 7.65 -19.43 1.72
C GLN A 295 7.74 -20.32 0.47
N GLN A 296 7.02 -21.44 0.44
CA GLN A 296 6.95 -22.28 -0.76
C GLN A 296 6.20 -21.61 -1.91
N GLN A 297 5.15 -20.83 -1.62
CA GLN A 297 4.42 -20.07 -2.64
C GLN A 297 5.17 -18.85 -3.16
N GLN A 298 6.06 -18.27 -2.35
CA GLN A 298 6.89 -17.12 -2.73
C GLN A 298 8.22 -17.52 -3.37
N GLN A 299 8.54 -18.82 -3.49
CA GLN A 299 9.62 -19.20 -4.39
C GLN A 299 9.17 -18.78 -5.80
N PRO A 300 9.88 -17.83 -6.45
CA PRO A 300 9.58 -17.51 -7.83
C PRO A 300 9.63 -18.83 -8.57
N GLN A 301 8.54 -19.19 -9.26
CA GLN A 301 8.59 -20.29 -10.21
C GLN A 301 9.79 -19.98 -11.09
N GLN A 302 10.89 -20.72 -10.91
CA GLN A 302 12.00 -20.61 -11.82
C GLN A 302 11.35 -20.76 -13.20
N PRO A 303 11.56 -19.80 -14.11
CA PRO A 303 10.94 -19.88 -15.42
C PRO A 303 11.21 -21.29 -15.91
N GLN A 304 10.14 -22.08 -16.12
CA GLN A 304 10.28 -23.35 -16.79
C GLN A 304 10.86 -22.97 -18.13
N TYR A 305 12.18 -23.13 -18.27
CA TYR A 305 12.87 -23.05 -19.54
C TYR A 305 12.22 -24.15 -20.37
N MET A 306 11.19 -23.77 -21.13
CA MET A 306 10.64 -24.56 -22.22
C MET A 306 11.86 -25.03 -23.00
N GLY A 307 12.07 -26.35 -23.01
CA GLY A 307 13.34 -26.96 -23.35
C GLY A 307 14.01 -26.27 -24.53
N ILE A 308 15.25 -25.84 -24.32
CA ILE A 308 16.14 -25.48 -25.41
C ILE A 308 16.07 -26.64 -26.42
N PRO A 309 15.69 -26.40 -27.69
CA PRO A 309 15.63 -27.45 -28.69
C PRO A 309 16.94 -28.24 -28.66
N GLN A 310 16.86 -29.57 -28.70
CA GLN A 310 18.01 -30.48 -28.51
C GLN A 310 19.24 -30.11 -29.39
N MET A 311 19.00 -29.42 -30.52
CA MET A 311 20.03 -28.86 -31.39
C MET A 311 20.87 -27.73 -30.76
N ALA A 312 20.29 -26.87 -29.93
CA ALA A 312 21.03 -25.79 -29.27
C ALA A 312 21.91 -26.31 -28.11
N GLN A 313 21.56 -27.44 -27.47
CA GLN A 313 22.47 -28.12 -26.54
C GLN A 313 23.70 -28.72 -27.27
N GLN A 314 23.53 -29.27 -28.48
CA GLN A 314 24.66 -29.74 -29.29
C GLN A 314 25.56 -28.59 -29.78
N ALA A 315 24.98 -27.42 -30.11
CA ALA A 315 25.75 -26.25 -30.49
C ALA A 315 26.63 -25.72 -29.33
N TYR A 316 26.11 -25.71 -28.09
CA TYR A 316 26.88 -25.30 -26.92
C TYR A 316 28.01 -26.28 -26.56
N GLN A 317 27.82 -27.58 -26.74
CA GLN A 317 28.90 -28.56 -26.54
C GLN A 317 30.02 -28.41 -27.59
N ASN A 318 29.68 -28.08 -28.85
CA ASN A 318 30.67 -27.83 -29.88
C ASN A 318 31.46 -26.53 -29.66
N ILE A 319 30.82 -25.45 -29.17
CA ILE A 319 31.52 -24.19 -28.87
C ILE A 319 32.47 -24.34 -27.66
N GLY A 320 32.08 -25.13 -26.66
CA GLY A 320 32.94 -25.43 -25.49
C GLY A 320 34.22 -26.19 -25.85
N GLN A 321 34.19 -27.05 -26.88
CA GLN A 321 35.38 -27.77 -27.35
C GLN A 321 36.35 -26.88 -28.14
N HIS A 322 35.87 -25.85 -28.82
CA HIS A 322 36.73 -24.91 -29.56
C HIS A 322 37.41 -23.85 -28.67
N LEU A 323 36.80 -23.46 -27.55
CA LEU A 323 37.39 -22.47 -26.64
C LEU A 323 38.49 -23.04 -25.73
N ASN A 324 38.52 -24.36 -25.52
CA ASN A 324 39.52 -24.99 -24.65
C ASN A 324 40.87 -25.24 -25.34
N GLN A 325 40.98 -25.02 -26.65
CA GLN A 325 42.25 -25.11 -27.39
C GLN A 325 42.97 -23.77 -27.57
N GLY A 326 42.38 -22.64 -27.13
CA GLY A 326 42.91 -21.30 -27.36
C GLY A 326 43.59 -20.60 -26.17
N PHE A 327 43.50 -21.13 -24.94
CA PHE A 327 43.88 -20.37 -23.74
C PHE A 327 45.23 -20.74 -23.10
N SER A 328 46.03 -21.62 -23.71
CA SER A 328 47.31 -22.05 -23.10
C SER A 328 48.52 -21.14 -23.35
N ASN A 329 48.40 -19.98 -24.01
CA ASN A 329 49.59 -19.23 -24.47
C ASN A 329 49.67 -17.71 -24.16
N VAL A 330 48.89 -17.15 -23.24
CA VAL A 330 49.03 -15.73 -22.88
C VAL A 330 48.95 -15.49 -21.38
N MET A 331 50.02 -15.81 -20.66
CA MET A 331 50.30 -15.30 -19.31
C MET A 331 51.71 -14.71 -19.30
N GLY A 332 51.88 -13.60 -20.03
CA GLY A 332 53.05 -12.72 -19.96
C GLY A 332 52.81 -11.64 -18.89
N GLY A 333 53.77 -11.49 -17.99
CA GLY A 333 53.64 -10.77 -16.71
C GLY A 333 53.30 -9.28 -16.78
N TYR A 334 52.63 -8.82 -15.72
CA TYR A 334 52.49 -7.41 -15.39
C TYR A 334 53.50 -7.02 -14.29
N PRO A 335 54.26 -5.93 -14.47
CA PRO A 335 55.18 -5.43 -13.45
C PRO A 335 54.44 -4.75 -12.29
N ARG A 336 54.90 -5.03 -11.06
CA ARG A 336 54.41 -4.41 -9.82
C ARG A 336 54.78 -2.93 -9.78
N LYS A 337 53.80 -2.06 -9.47
CA LYS A 337 54.04 -0.67 -9.10
C LYS A 337 54.58 -0.57 -7.66
N PRO A 338 55.55 0.32 -7.38
CA PRO A 338 56.03 0.56 -6.03
C PRO A 338 55.06 1.45 -5.23
N GLY A 339 54.89 1.12 -3.96
CA GLY A 339 54.06 1.85 -3.00
C GLY A 339 54.66 3.19 -2.62
N TYR A 340 53.80 4.19 -2.47
CA TYR A 340 54.12 5.47 -1.86
C TYR A 340 54.05 5.35 -0.33
N LYS A 341 55.08 5.89 0.32
CA LYS A 341 55.12 6.18 1.75
C LYS A 341 54.51 7.55 2.02
#